data_AF-A0A2G7M358-F1
#
_entry.id   AF-A0A2G7M358-F1
#
_cell.length_a   1.000
_cell.length_b   1.000
_cell.length_c   1.000
_cell.angle_alpha   90.00
_cell.angle_beta   90.00
_cell.angle_gamma   90.00
#
_symmetry.space_group_name_H-M   'P 1'
#
loop_
_entity.id
_entity.type
_entity.pdbx_description
1 polymer ?
#
loop_
_entity_poly.entity_id
_entity_poly.type
_entity_poly.pdbx_seq_one_letter_code
_entity_poly.pdbx_strand_id
1 'polypeptide(L)'
;MISENYKHQLIKETKQVDVLLGQTSTFEQLVREIIYEQNDKAILELIKNLGVLTKIQSFPNMEKKQEQIFELLYKYLGASKIDELFQDLKESSNVSLNAFLNQLNELVGLENVKQQVRDLIDYNQIQHLRVKNGLKKSNKTLHMAFLGNPGTAKTTVARIFGRMYKAIGLLSKGHFIEASRTDLIAEYQGQTAMKVKRLINRAKGGVLFIDEAYSITENDHSDSYGRESLTELTKALEDYRNDLVVIVAGYTSLMEKFFESNPGLKSRFNTFISFSDYSLDELVRIFIYTCNQNDYIVQEEAMEEVRNVLQTIINEKDDQFANGRLVRNLFDDITLHQSKRLSKLTEHITKESLMLITKEDVPKNYTLKIF
;
A
#
# COMPACT_ATOMS: atom_id res chain seq x y z
N MET A 1 10.79 24.32 -43.38
CA MET A 1 9.39 24.77 -43.50
C MET A 1 8.37 23.86 -42.80
N ILE A 2 8.55 22.54 -42.77
CA ILE A 2 7.57 21.60 -42.19
C ILE A 2 7.41 21.73 -40.65
N SER A 3 8.49 22.01 -39.91
CA SER A 3 8.48 22.12 -38.44
C SER A 3 7.70 23.33 -37.89
N GLU A 4 7.75 24.49 -38.55
CA GLU A 4 7.02 25.70 -38.09
C GLU A 4 5.49 25.56 -38.21
N ASN A 5 4.98 24.77 -39.16
CA ASN A 5 3.54 24.52 -39.27
C ASN A 5 3.02 23.71 -38.07
N TYR A 6 3.75 22.66 -37.66
CA TYR A 6 3.36 21.84 -36.51
C TYR A 6 3.45 22.62 -35.19
N LYS A 7 4.42 23.52 -35.05
CA LYS A 7 4.55 24.44 -33.93
C LYS A 7 3.31 25.31 -33.74
N HIS A 8 2.82 25.94 -34.82
CA HIS A 8 1.60 26.76 -34.77
C HIS A 8 0.35 25.93 -34.46
N GLN A 9 0.27 24.70 -35.00
CA GLN A 9 -0.85 23.79 -34.73
C GLN A 9 -0.86 23.29 -33.28
N LEU A 10 0.30 22.95 -32.70
CA LEU A 10 0.42 22.54 -31.31
C LEU A 10 -0.10 23.62 -30.35
N ILE A 11 0.37 24.86 -30.50
CA ILE A 11 -0.08 25.99 -29.67
C ILE A 11 -1.60 26.20 -29.81
N LYS A 12 -2.13 26.07 -31.03
CA LYS A 12 -3.56 26.25 -31.28
C LYS A 12 -4.41 25.17 -30.62
N GLU A 13 -4.01 23.90 -30.71
CA GLU A 13 -4.77 22.79 -30.14
C GLU A 13 -4.70 22.77 -28.61
N THR A 14 -3.54 23.04 -28.00
CA THR A 14 -3.43 23.09 -26.53
C THR A 14 -4.18 24.26 -25.93
N LYS A 15 -4.19 25.41 -26.60
CA LYS A 15 -5.03 26.54 -26.20
C LYS A 15 -6.53 26.21 -26.21
N GLN A 16 -6.99 25.40 -27.16
CA GLN A 16 -8.39 24.96 -27.17
C GLN A 16 -8.69 24.01 -26.00
N VAL A 17 -7.73 23.15 -25.62
CA VAL A 17 -7.87 22.29 -24.43
C VAL A 17 -7.95 23.12 -23.15
N ASP A 18 -7.09 24.12 -22.99
CA ASP A 18 -7.15 25.07 -21.85
C ASP A 18 -8.53 25.72 -21.73
N VAL A 19 -9.06 26.24 -22.85
CA VAL A 19 -10.39 26.87 -22.89
C VAL A 19 -11.49 25.89 -22.50
N LEU A 20 -11.44 24.65 -22.99
CA LEU A 20 -12.45 23.63 -22.68
C LEU A 20 -12.43 23.22 -21.20
N LEU A 21 -11.25 23.23 -20.57
CA LEU A 21 -11.09 22.88 -19.15
C LEU A 21 -11.31 24.06 -18.21
N GLY A 22 -11.59 25.27 -18.73
CA GLY A 22 -11.68 26.49 -17.93
C GLY A 22 -10.35 26.89 -17.29
N GLN A 23 -9.23 26.41 -17.83
CA GLN A 23 -7.88 26.70 -17.34
C GLN A 23 -7.29 27.88 -18.12
N THR A 24 -6.50 28.71 -17.44
CA THR A 24 -5.77 29.80 -18.09
C THR A 24 -4.36 29.33 -18.47
N SER A 25 -4.20 28.97 -19.75
CA SER A 25 -2.91 28.78 -20.44
C SER A 25 -1.99 27.68 -19.90
N THR A 26 -2.51 26.64 -19.24
CA THR A 26 -1.70 25.59 -18.62
C THR A 26 -1.04 24.68 -19.67
N PHE A 27 -1.81 24.21 -20.65
CA PHE A 27 -1.29 23.40 -21.76
C PHE A 27 -0.57 24.26 -22.81
N GLU A 28 -1.05 25.49 -23.05
CA GLU A 28 -0.40 26.44 -23.96
C GLU A 28 1.00 26.80 -23.48
N GLN A 29 1.18 27.07 -22.18
CA GLN A 29 2.48 27.43 -21.61
C GLN A 29 3.49 26.28 -21.71
N LEU A 30 3.08 25.05 -21.37
CA LEU A 30 3.94 23.87 -21.51
C LEU A 30 4.43 23.70 -22.95
N VAL A 31 3.53 23.87 -23.93
CA VAL A 31 3.92 23.80 -25.35
C VAL A 31 4.88 24.92 -25.74
N ARG A 32 4.73 26.13 -25.19
CA ARG A 32 5.68 27.23 -25.44
C ARG A 32 7.06 26.93 -24.85
N GLU A 33 7.13 26.37 -23.65
CA GLU A 33 8.41 25.94 -23.04
C GLU A 33 9.09 24.85 -23.88
N ILE A 34 8.33 23.90 -24.44
CA ILE A 34 8.87 22.87 -25.35
C ILE A 34 9.44 23.50 -26.62
N ILE A 35 8.71 24.44 -27.23
CA ILE A 35 9.04 25.01 -28.53
C ILE A 35 10.19 26.02 -28.45
N TYR A 36 10.15 26.92 -27.47
CA TYR A 36 11.03 28.08 -27.40
C TYR A 36 12.20 27.89 -26.43
N GLU A 37 12.01 27.09 -25.38
CA GLU A 37 13.01 26.89 -24.34
C GLU A 37 13.67 25.50 -24.41
N GLN A 38 13.21 24.63 -25.32
CA GLN A 38 13.68 23.25 -25.49
C GLN A 38 13.67 22.46 -24.17
N ASN A 39 12.68 22.73 -23.31
CA ASN A 39 12.58 22.14 -21.99
C ASN A 39 11.98 20.73 -22.06
N ASP A 40 12.82 19.70 -21.95
CA ASP A 40 12.35 18.30 -21.97
C ASP A 40 11.40 17.98 -20.81
N LYS A 41 11.52 18.65 -19.66
CA LYS A 41 10.59 18.47 -18.53
C LYS A 41 9.18 18.95 -18.87
N ALA A 42 9.05 20.00 -19.70
CA ALA A 42 7.75 20.49 -20.15
C ALA A 42 7.08 19.49 -21.12
N ILE A 43 7.86 18.72 -21.89
CA ILE A 43 7.35 17.61 -22.71
C ILE A 43 6.72 16.56 -21.81
N LEU A 44 7.43 16.15 -20.75
CA LEU A 44 6.95 15.13 -19.81
C LEU A 44 5.67 15.55 -19.10
N GLU A 45 5.64 16.79 -18.60
CA GLU A 45 4.47 17.33 -17.89
C GLU A 45 3.27 17.50 -18.83
N LEU A 46 3.49 17.90 -20.08
CA LEU A 46 2.44 17.96 -21.10
C LEU A 46 1.84 16.57 -21.36
N ILE A 47 2.68 15.55 -21.58
CA ILE A 47 2.24 14.17 -21.83
C ILE A 47 1.43 13.63 -20.64
N LYS A 48 1.92 13.86 -19.42
CA LYS A 48 1.25 13.44 -18.18
C LYS A 48 -0.12 14.10 -18.03
N ASN A 49 -0.18 15.42 -18.22
CA ASN A 49 -1.43 16.18 -18.11
C ASN A 49 -2.43 15.75 -19.17
N LEU A 50 -1.99 15.54 -20.42
CA LEU A 50 -2.83 14.97 -21.48
C LEU A 50 -3.33 13.57 -21.13
N GLY A 51 -2.49 12.70 -20.53
CA GLY A 51 -2.86 11.35 -20.12
C GLY A 51 -3.94 11.27 -19.02
N VAL A 52 -4.08 12.32 -18.21
CA VAL A 52 -5.14 12.41 -17.18
C VAL A 52 -6.49 12.78 -17.82
N LEU A 53 -6.48 13.51 -18.94
CA LEU A 53 -7.71 14.01 -19.58
C LEU A 53 -8.66 12.90 -20.05
N THR A 54 -8.16 11.73 -20.43
CA THR A 54 -9.00 10.57 -20.84
C THR A 54 -9.85 10.01 -19.71
N LYS A 55 -9.51 10.31 -18.45
CA LYS A 55 -10.29 9.87 -17.28
C LYS A 55 -11.45 10.83 -16.96
N ILE A 56 -11.51 11.99 -17.63
CA ILE A 56 -12.50 13.03 -17.40
C ILE A 56 -13.66 12.82 -18.38
N GLN A 57 -14.69 12.08 -17.94
CA GLN A 57 -15.85 11.69 -18.77
C GLN A 57 -16.77 12.84 -19.21
N SER A 58 -16.51 14.07 -18.77
CA SER A 58 -17.42 15.22 -18.90
C SER A 58 -17.29 16.01 -20.21
N PHE A 59 -16.33 15.71 -21.09
CA PHE A 59 -16.11 16.49 -22.32
C PHE A 59 -16.10 15.61 -23.59
N PRO A 60 -17.10 15.75 -24.48
CA PRO A 60 -17.16 14.98 -25.73
C PRO A 60 -16.01 15.34 -26.67
N ASN A 61 -15.44 14.33 -27.34
CA ASN A 61 -14.30 14.41 -28.28
C ASN A 61 -12.93 14.78 -27.66
N MET A 62 -12.76 14.72 -26.34
CA MET A 62 -11.45 14.95 -25.72
C MET A 62 -10.39 13.92 -26.14
N GLU A 63 -10.77 12.65 -26.30
CA GLU A 63 -9.86 11.60 -26.79
C GLU A 63 -9.29 11.95 -28.16
N LYS A 64 -10.14 12.40 -29.10
CA LYS A 64 -9.69 12.82 -30.44
C LYS A 64 -8.75 14.02 -30.40
N LYS A 65 -9.02 15.00 -29.54
CA LYS A 65 -8.14 16.17 -29.36
C LYS A 65 -6.79 15.78 -28.77
N GLN A 66 -6.80 14.88 -27.80
CA GLN A 66 -5.60 14.34 -27.18
C GLN A 66 -4.75 13.59 -28.22
N GLU A 67 -5.36 12.70 -28.99
CA GLU A 67 -4.68 11.97 -30.09
C GLU A 67 -4.06 12.93 -31.10
N GLN A 68 -4.80 13.97 -31.50
CA GLN A 68 -4.31 14.99 -32.43
C GLN A 68 -3.11 15.77 -31.86
N ILE A 69 -3.13 16.12 -30.57
CA ILE A 69 -1.99 16.80 -29.92
C ILE A 69 -0.78 15.86 -29.83
N PHE A 70 -0.97 14.59 -29.50
CA PHE A 70 0.10 13.60 -29.52
C PHE A 70 0.70 13.47 -30.92
N GLU A 71 -0.12 13.29 -31.95
CA GLU A 71 0.34 13.16 -33.34
C GLU A 71 1.18 14.38 -33.78
N LEU A 72 0.73 15.59 -33.42
CA LEU A 72 1.46 16.82 -33.70
C LEU A 72 2.77 16.90 -32.92
N LEU A 73 2.78 16.45 -31.66
CA LEU A 73 3.97 16.39 -30.83
C LEU A 73 5.01 15.42 -31.44
N TYR A 74 4.56 14.23 -31.86
CA TYR A 74 5.34 13.22 -32.58
C TYR A 74 5.92 13.76 -33.89
N LYS A 75 5.12 14.50 -34.66
CA LYS A 75 5.57 15.14 -35.91
C LYS A 75 6.57 16.27 -35.68
N TYR A 76 6.49 16.96 -34.53
CA TYR A 76 7.38 18.08 -34.20
C TYR A 76 8.72 17.63 -33.60
N LEU A 77 8.70 16.75 -32.60
CA LEU A 77 9.90 16.31 -31.87
C LEU A 77 10.55 15.03 -32.45
N GLY A 78 9.80 14.28 -33.26
CA GLY A 78 10.20 12.97 -33.77
C GLY A 78 9.85 11.82 -32.81
N ALA A 79 9.51 10.66 -33.39
CA ALA A 79 9.10 9.48 -32.63
C ALA A 79 10.15 8.96 -31.65
N SER A 80 11.42 8.89 -32.08
CA SER A 80 12.52 8.41 -31.23
C SER A 80 12.66 9.19 -29.92
N LYS A 81 12.58 10.52 -29.97
CA LYS A 81 12.75 11.38 -28.79
C LYS A 81 11.57 11.23 -27.82
N ILE A 82 10.35 11.14 -28.37
CA ILE A 82 9.17 10.95 -27.54
C ILE A 82 9.14 9.55 -26.93
N ASP A 83 9.51 8.51 -27.68
CA ASP A 83 9.53 7.14 -27.18
C ASP A 83 10.60 6.94 -26.08
N GLU A 84 11.76 7.57 -26.21
CA GLU A 84 12.80 7.63 -25.16
C GLU A 84 12.27 8.34 -23.90
N LEU A 85 11.64 9.51 -24.05
CA LEU A 85 11.02 10.24 -22.94
C LEU A 85 9.84 9.47 -22.31
N PHE A 86 9.09 8.68 -23.08
CA PHE A 86 8.06 7.77 -22.56
C PHE A 86 8.66 6.61 -21.77
N GLN A 87 9.81 6.11 -22.20
CA GLN A 87 10.56 5.10 -21.49
C GLN A 87 11.07 5.67 -20.16
N ASP A 88 11.65 6.87 -20.17
CA ASP A 88 12.06 7.61 -18.98
C ASP A 88 10.87 7.96 -18.07
N LEU A 89 9.70 8.28 -18.61
CA LEU A 89 8.46 8.47 -17.84
C LEU A 89 7.98 7.16 -17.21
N LYS A 90 8.07 6.03 -17.90
CA LYS A 90 7.76 4.72 -17.33
C LYS A 90 8.77 4.33 -16.24
N GLU A 91 10.03 4.73 -16.38
CA GLU A 91 11.08 4.49 -15.39
C GLU A 91 10.99 5.45 -14.19
N SER A 92 10.58 6.71 -14.40
CA SER A 92 10.44 7.75 -13.35
C SER A 92 9.08 7.81 -12.67
N SER A 93 8.00 7.30 -13.30
CA SER A 93 6.67 7.19 -12.68
C SER A 93 6.50 5.93 -11.82
N ASN A 94 7.44 4.98 -11.91
CA ASN A 94 7.54 3.87 -10.97
C ASN A 94 8.54 4.25 -9.88
N VAL A 95 8.04 4.46 -8.66
CA VAL A 95 8.89 4.34 -7.47
C VAL A 95 9.67 3.03 -7.63
N SER A 96 11.00 3.13 -7.69
CA SER A 96 11.83 1.98 -8.02
C SER A 96 11.64 0.87 -7.00
N LEU A 97 11.84 -0.39 -7.42
CA LEU A 97 11.81 -1.52 -6.49
C LEU A 97 12.71 -1.26 -5.26
N ASN A 98 13.86 -0.61 -5.46
CA ASN A 98 14.77 -0.21 -4.40
C ASN A 98 14.14 0.73 -3.38
N ALA A 99 13.32 1.69 -3.81
CA ALA A 99 12.61 2.57 -2.88
C ALA A 99 11.58 1.80 -2.03
N PHE A 100 10.89 0.80 -2.58
CA PHE A 100 10.02 -0.06 -1.77
C PHE A 100 10.81 -0.98 -0.84
N LEU A 101 11.97 -1.48 -1.27
CA LEU A 101 12.87 -2.25 -0.40
C LEU A 101 13.38 -1.39 0.75
N ASN A 102 13.68 -0.11 0.50
CA ASN A 102 14.04 0.83 1.56
C ASN A 102 12.87 1.07 2.53
N GLN A 103 11.65 1.29 2.04
CA GLN A 103 10.46 1.39 2.89
C GLN A 103 10.24 0.14 3.75
N LEU A 104 10.50 -1.05 3.20
CA LEU A 104 10.45 -2.29 3.96
C LEU A 104 11.53 -2.34 5.04
N ASN A 105 12.74 -1.86 4.73
CA ASN A 105 13.88 -1.85 5.66
C ASN A 105 13.71 -0.86 6.80
N GLU A 106 13.00 0.26 6.56
CA GLU A 106 12.65 1.27 7.57
C GLU A 106 11.72 0.71 8.66
N LEU A 107 10.94 -0.33 8.36
CA LEU A 107 10.13 -1.00 9.37
C LEU A 107 11.03 -1.57 10.47
N VAL A 108 10.74 -1.23 11.72
CA VAL A 108 11.50 -1.73 12.88
C VAL A 108 11.30 -3.24 13.00
N GLY A 109 12.41 -3.96 13.25
CA GLY A 109 12.40 -5.41 13.45
C GLY A 109 12.05 -6.20 12.19
N LEU A 110 11.32 -7.30 12.35
CA LEU A 110 10.79 -8.11 11.24
C LEU A 110 11.85 -8.72 10.31
N GLU A 111 13.07 -8.95 10.78
CA GLU A 111 14.18 -9.37 9.90
C GLU A 111 13.89 -10.66 9.12
N ASN A 112 13.22 -11.64 9.74
CA ASN A 112 12.78 -12.86 9.05
C ASN A 112 11.76 -12.55 7.94
N VAL A 113 10.77 -11.70 8.22
CA VAL A 113 9.76 -11.28 7.23
C VAL A 113 10.43 -10.52 6.07
N LYS A 114 11.33 -9.58 6.39
CA LYS A 114 12.08 -8.82 5.38
C LYS A 114 12.87 -9.74 4.46
N GLN A 115 13.55 -10.74 5.03
CA GLN A 115 14.31 -11.71 4.25
C GLN A 115 13.40 -12.55 3.35
N GLN A 116 12.30 -13.10 3.89
CA GLN A 116 11.34 -13.86 3.08
C GLN A 116 10.74 -13.04 1.94
N VAL A 117 10.42 -11.77 2.19
CA VAL A 117 9.94 -10.87 1.13
C VAL A 117 11.00 -10.67 0.05
N ARG A 118 12.27 -10.45 0.41
CA ARG A 118 13.37 -10.34 -0.56
C ARG A 118 13.52 -11.62 -1.38
N ASP A 119 13.54 -12.78 -0.74
CA ASP A 119 13.66 -14.08 -1.41
C ASP A 119 12.52 -14.28 -2.43
N LEU A 120 11.30 -13.86 -2.08
CA LEU A 120 10.15 -13.92 -2.98
C LEU A 120 10.29 -12.96 -4.17
N ILE A 121 10.82 -11.76 -3.96
CA ILE A 121 11.08 -10.78 -5.04
C ILE A 121 12.14 -11.33 -5.99
N ASP A 122 13.29 -11.76 -5.46
CA ASP A 122 14.41 -12.29 -6.24
C ASP A 122 13.97 -13.51 -7.05
N TYR A 123 13.27 -14.44 -6.41
CA TYR A 123 12.70 -15.61 -7.10
C TYR A 123 11.84 -15.20 -8.29
N ASN A 124 10.90 -14.28 -8.08
CA ASN A 124 9.96 -13.89 -9.13
C ASN A 124 10.61 -13.07 -10.25
N GLN A 125 11.63 -12.25 -9.95
CA GLN A 125 12.43 -11.58 -10.97
C GLN A 125 13.10 -12.60 -11.90
N ILE A 126 13.72 -13.64 -11.33
CA ILE A 126 14.33 -14.72 -12.13
C ILE A 126 13.27 -15.46 -12.95
N GLN A 127 12.09 -15.77 -12.38
CA GLN A 127 11.01 -16.41 -13.14
C GLN A 127 10.50 -15.54 -14.29
N HIS A 128 10.42 -14.23 -14.09
CA HIS A 128 10.04 -13.28 -15.13
C HIS A 128 11.09 -13.24 -16.25
N LEU A 129 12.38 -13.23 -15.91
CA LEU A 129 13.48 -13.31 -16.88
C LEU A 129 13.45 -14.62 -17.67
N ARG A 130 13.13 -15.76 -17.03
CA ARG A 130 12.97 -17.04 -17.74
C ARG A 130 11.91 -16.94 -18.84
N VAL A 131 10.73 -16.38 -18.53
CA VAL A 131 9.65 -16.21 -19.52
C VAL A 131 10.08 -15.28 -20.65
N LYS A 132 10.75 -14.16 -20.33
CA LYS A 132 11.29 -13.23 -21.33
C LYS A 132 12.27 -13.90 -22.30
N ASN A 133 12.97 -14.93 -21.85
CA ASN A 133 13.90 -15.72 -22.65
C ASN A 133 13.25 -16.99 -23.25
N GLY A 134 11.92 -17.07 -23.32
CA GLY A 134 11.20 -18.19 -23.92
C GLY A 134 11.22 -19.49 -23.09
N LEU A 135 11.73 -19.45 -21.85
CA LEU A 135 11.74 -20.60 -20.95
C LEU A 135 10.44 -20.70 -20.15
N LYS A 136 10.09 -21.92 -19.75
CA LYS A 136 8.96 -22.15 -18.83
C LYS A 136 9.27 -21.57 -17.45
N LYS A 137 8.30 -20.86 -16.86
CA LYS A 137 8.30 -20.48 -15.44
C LYS A 137 7.84 -21.64 -14.57
N SER A 138 8.26 -21.63 -13.30
CA SER A 138 7.67 -22.49 -12.29
C SER A 138 6.22 -22.08 -12.01
N ASN A 139 5.37 -23.05 -11.67
CA ASN A 139 3.95 -22.86 -11.36
C ASN A 139 3.70 -22.58 -9.87
N LYS A 140 4.60 -21.90 -9.17
CA LYS A 140 4.31 -21.46 -7.79
C LYS A 140 3.20 -20.41 -7.83
N THR A 141 2.21 -20.58 -6.95
CA THR A 141 1.18 -19.57 -6.71
C THR A 141 1.79 -18.34 -6.04
N LEU A 142 1.17 -17.18 -6.24
CA LEU A 142 1.58 -15.91 -5.63
C LEU A 142 0.83 -15.62 -4.33
N HIS A 143 -0.14 -16.46 -3.95
CA HIS A 143 -0.97 -16.27 -2.76
C HIS A 143 -0.21 -16.71 -1.50
N MET A 144 -0.41 -15.98 -0.40
CA MET A 144 0.33 -16.19 0.84
C MET A 144 -0.52 -15.97 2.09
N ALA A 145 -0.08 -16.56 3.19
CA ALA A 145 -0.70 -16.41 4.51
C ALA A 145 0.25 -15.66 5.45
N PHE A 146 -0.26 -14.61 6.10
CA PHE A 146 0.47 -13.82 7.10
C PHE A 146 -0.01 -14.22 8.50
N LEU A 147 0.85 -14.88 9.25
CA LEU A 147 0.53 -15.47 10.55
C LEU A 147 1.16 -14.64 11.66
N GLY A 148 0.40 -14.24 12.67
CA GLY A 148 0.97 -13.60 13.86
C GLY A 148 0.00 -12.67 14.57
N ASN A 149 0.42 -12.15 15.73
CA ASN A 149 -0.41 -11.32 16.60
C ASN A 149 -0.75 -9.95 15.98
N PRO A 150 -1.78 -9.24 16.48
CA PRO A 150 -2.12 -7.89 16.04
C PRO A 150 -0.95 -6.94 16.24
N GLY A 151 -0.87 -5.92 15.39
CA GLY A 151 0.15 -4.87 15.51
C GLY A 151 1.57 -5.29 15.11
N THR A 152 1.77 -6.46 14.48
CA THR A 152 3.06 -6.91 13.92
C THR A 152 3.32 -6.42 12.47
N ALA A 153 2.62 -5.36 12.04
CA ALA A 153 2.77 -4.73 10.72
C ALA A 153 2.39 -5.58 9.48
N LYS A 154 1.62 -6.67 9.64
CA LYS A 154 1.09 -7.51 8.53
C LYS A 154 0.51 -6.69 7.36
N THR A 155 -0.45 -5.82 7.64
CA THR A 155 -1.12 -4.98 6.62
C THR A 155 -0.16 -4.01 5.94
N THR A 156 0.79 -3.44 6.70
CA THR A 156 1.82 -2.52 6.17
C THR A 156 2.74 -3.24 5.20
N VAL A 157 3.25 -4.42 5.58
CA VAL A 157 4.11 -5.25 4.72
C VAL A 157 3.34 -5.69 3.47
N ALA A 158 2.08 -6.12 3.60
CA ALA A 158 1.25 -6.53 2.46
C ALA A 158 1.08 -5.41 1.43
N ARG A 159 0.90 -4.16 1.89
CA ARG A 159 0.77 -2.99 1.02
C ARG A 159 2.07 -2.69 0.26
N ILE A 160 3.21 -2.73 0.95
CA ILE A 160 4.53 -2.54 0.32
C ILE A 160 4.78 -3.65 -0.71
N PHE A 161 4.48 -4.90 -0.34
CA PHE A 161 4.66 -6.08 -1.18
C PHE A 161 3.89 -6.00 -2.50
N GLY A 162 2.62 -5.58 -2.46
CA GLY A 162 1.82 -5.38 -3.68
C GLY A 162 2.44 -4.36 -4.65
N ARG A 163 3.03 -3.28 -4.11
CA ARG A 163 3.73 -2.27 -4.91
C ARG A 163 5.03 -2.82 -5.50
N MET A 164 5.78 -3.62 -4.74
CA MET A 164 6.98 -4.30 -5.26
C MET A 164 6.62 -5.24 -6.41
N TYR A 165 5.54 -6.02 -6.28
CA TYR A 165 5.07 -6.94 -7.32
C TYR A 165 4.62 -6.21 -8.59
N LYS A 166 4.04 -5.02 -8.45
CA LYS A 166 3.79 -4.12 -9.58
C LYS A 166 5.08 -3.62 -10.22
N ALA A 167 6.06 -3.20 -9.42
CA ALA A 167 7.35 -2.69 -9.91
C ALA A 167 8.12 -3.75 -10.73
N ILE A 168 8.03 -5.04 -10.36
CA ILE A 168 8.64 -6.13 -11.13
C ILE A 168 7.74 -6.70 -12.25
N GLY A 169 6.56 -6.10 -12.48
CA GLY A 169 5.67 -6.45 -13.58
C GLY A 169 4.85 -7.74 -13.39
N LEU A 170 4.70 -8.24 -12.15
CA LEU A 170 3.80 -9.36 -11.85
C LEU A 170 2.33 -8.93 -11.75
N LEU A 171 2.08 -7.70 -11.29
CA LEU A 171 0.75 -7.14 -11.12
C LEU A 171 0.52 -6.01 -12.12
N SER A 172 -0.67 -5.95 -12.72
CA SER A 172 -1.00 -4.94 -13.72
C SER A 172 -1.25 -3.54 -13.12
N LYS A 173 -1.66 -3.44 -11.86
CA LYS A 173 -1.98 -2.16 -11.18
C LYS A 173 -1.24 -1.93 -9.85
N GLY A 174 -1.08 -2.97 -9.01
CA GLY A 174 -0.42 -2.88 -7.70
C GLY A 174 -1.23 -2.20 -6.61
N HIS A 175 -2.53 -1.97 -6.81
CA HIS A 175 -3.39 -1.40 -5.77
C HIS A 175 -3.67 -2.43 -4.67
N PHE A 176 -4.08 -1.94 -3.51
CA PHE A 176 -4.31 -2.74 -2.31
C PHE A 176 -5.77 -2.62 -1.90
N ILE A 177 -6.44 -3.75 -1.67
CA ILE A 177 -7.80 -3.81 -1.14
C ILE A 177 -7.77 -4.63 0.14
N GLU A 178 -8.23 -4.01 1.22
CA GLU A 178 -8.43 -4.65 2.52
C GLU A 178 -9.89 -5.11 2.63
N ALA A 179 -10.09 -6.30 3.18
CA ALA A 179 -11.38 -6.93 3.37
C ALA A 179 -11.41 -7.74 4.67
N SER A 180 -12.61 -7.89 5.22
CA SER A 180 -12.90 -8.68 6.40
C SER A 180 -14.05 -9.67 6.11
N ARG A 181 -14.49 -10.42 7.13
CA ARG A 181 -15.67 -11.30 7.03
C ARG A 181 -16.90 -10.57 6.46
N THR A 182 -17.14 -9.34 6.91
CA THR A 182 -18.33 -8.56 6.52
C THR A 182 -18.29 -8.12 5.07
N ASP A 183 -17.12 -8.04 4.45
CA ASP A 183 -16.96 -7.73 3.02
C ASP A 183 -17.19 -8.93 2.12
N LEU A 184 -17.02 -10.13 2.66
CA LEU A 184 -17.13 -11.40 1.93
C LEU A 184 -18.53 -12.00 2.05
N ILE A 185 -19.10 -12.00 3.26
CA ILE A 185 -20.38 -12.64 3.55
C ILE A 185 -21.52 -11.63 3.40
N ALA A 186 -22.59 -12.03 2.70
CA ALA A 186 -23.82 -11.24 2.59
C ALA A 186 -24.82 -11.62 3.69
N GLU A 187 -25.77 -10.73 3.97
CA GLU A 187 -26.84 -10.96 4.96
C GLU A 187 -27.90 -11.94 4.46
N TYR A 188 -28.06 -12.07 3.14
CA TYR A 188 -29.08 -12.89 2.50
C TYR A 188 -28.48 -14.01 1.64
N GLN A 189 -29.15 -15.16 1.63
CA GLN A 189 -28.76 -16.34 0.86
C GLN A 189 -28.63 -16.05 -0.64
N GLY A 190 -27.59 -16.60 -1.27
CA GLY A 190 -27.32 -16.46 -2.70
C GLY A 190 -26.67 -15.13 -3.12
N GLN A 191 -26.45 -14.20 -2.19
CA GLN A 191 -25.75 -12.93 -2.48
C GLN A 191 -24.25 -12.99 -2.17
N THR A 192 -23.81 -13.95 -1.36
CA THR A 192 -22.42 -14.10 -0.94
C THR A 192 -21.49 -14.34 -2.13
N ALA A 193 -21.80 -15.28 -3.02
CA ALA A 193 -20.99 -15.52 -4.22
C ALA A 193 -20.83 -14.25 -5.10
N MET A 194 -21.90 -13.47 -5.25
CA MET A 194 -21.86 -12.22 -6.02
C MET A 194 -21.01 -11.15 -5.34
N LYS A 195 -21.07 -11.07 -4.00
CA LYS A 195 -20.28 -10.14 -3.21
C LYS A 195 -18.78 -10.45 -3.31
N VAL A 196 -18.40 -11.72 -3.16
CA VAL A 196 -17.02 -12.20 -3.36
C VAL A 196 -16.54 -11.90 -4.78
N LYS A 197 -17.32 -12.21 -5.82
CA LYS A 197 -16.96 -11.90 -7.22
C LYS A 197 -16.69 -10.42 -7.45
N ARG A 198 -17.52 -9.53 -6.88
CA ARG A 198 -17.33 -8.07 -6.98
C ARG A 198 -16.04 -7.63 -6.30
N LEU A 199 -15.75 -8.17 -5.11
CA LEU A 199 -14.52 -7.88 -4.38
C LEU A 199 -13.28 -8.35 -5.17
N ILE A 200 -13.29 -9.59 -5.66
CA ILE A 200 -12.22 -10.14 -6.52
C ILE A 200 -12.02 -9.26 -7.76
N ASN A 201 -13.09 -8.90 -8.46
CA ASN A 201 -13.00 -8.05 -9.65
C ASN A 201 -12.39 -6.68 -9.36
N ARG A 202 -12.68 -6.09 -8.19
CA ARG A 202 -12.02 -4.85 -7.75
C ARG A 202 -10.54 -5.09 -7.44
N ALA A 203 -10.17 -6.25 -6.89
CA ALA A 203 -8.79 -6.57 -6.50
C ALA A 203 -7.89 -6.99 -7.67
N LYS A 204 -8.45 -7.42 -8.81
CA LYS A 204 -7.70 -7.80 -10.02
C LYS A 204 -6.71 -6.72 -10.46
N GLY A 205 -5.48 -7.12 -10.69
CA GLY A 205 -4.33 -6.28 -10.94
C GLY A 205 -3.57 -5.87 -9.69
N GLY A 206 -4.00 -6.28 -8.51
CA GLY A 206 -3.48 -5.83 -7.22
C GLY A 206 -3.43 -6.94 -6.16
N VAL A 207 -3.49 -6.51 -4.91
CA VAL A 207 -3.50 -7.36 -3.71
C VAL A 207 -4.88 -7.28 -3.04
N LEU A 208 -5.49 -8.44 -2.80
CA LEU A 208 -6.60 -8.59 -1.87
C LEU A 208 -6.05 -9.11 -0.53
N PHE A 209 -6.15 -8.28 0.51
CA PHE A 209 -5.79 -8.64 1.87
C PHE A 209 -7.06 -8.94 2.67
N ILE A 210 -7.17 -10.15 3.20
CA ILE A 210 -8.29 -10.60 4.03
C ILE A 210 -7.78 -10.73 5.46
N ASP A 211 -8.16 -9.79 6.33
CA ASP A 211 -7.80 -9.83 7.74
C ASP A 211 -8.73 -10.79 8.50
N GLU A 212 -8.17 -11.44 9.53
CA GLU A 212 -8.83 -12.45 10.36
C GLU A 212 -9.62 -13.48 9.54
N ALA A 213 -8.99 -14.04 8.51
CA ALA A 213 -9.67 -14.89 7.52
C ALA A 213 -10.33 -16.14 8.11
N TYR A 214 -9.82 -16.66 9.23
CA TYR A 214 -10.40 -17.77 9.98
C TYR A 214 -11.84 -17.47 10.44
N SER A 215 -12.16 -16.19 10.68
CA SER A 215 -13.49 -15.77 11.13
C SER A 215 -14.58 -16.11 10.12
N ILE A 216 -14.26 -16.32 8.82
CA ILE A 216 -15.21 -16.74 7.79
C ILE A 216 -15.91 -18.07 8.15
N THR A 217 -15.22 -18.95 8.89
CA THR A 217 -15.69 -20.30 9.24
C THR A 217 -16.03 -20.51 10.71
N GLU A 218 -15.90 -19.50 11.58
CA GLU A 218 -16.06 -19.67 13.04
C GLU A 218 -17.51 -19.89 13.54
N ASN A 219 -18.53 -19.62 12.73
CA ASN A 219 -19.92 -19.71 13.17
C ASN A 219 -20.61 -20.99 12.68
N ASP A 220 -20.70 -22.00 13.56
CA ASP A 220 -21.33 -23.32 13.35
C ASP A 220 -22.79 -23.27 12.87
N HIS A 221 -23.51 -22.17 13.11
CA HIS A 221 -24.90 -21.99 12.67
C HIS A 221 -25.04 -21.33 11.27
N SER A 222 -23.94 -20.88 10.66
CA SER A 222 -23.92 -20.12 9.38
C SER A 222 -23.03 -20.76 8.31
N ASP A 223 -22.91 -22.08 8.37
CA ASP A 223 -21.96 -22.90 7.62
C ASP A 223 -22.09 -22.78 6.09
N SER A 224 -23.29 -22.46 5.57
CA SER A 224 -23.55 -22.36 4.13
C SER A 224 -22.91 -21.12 3.49
N TYR A 225 -22.99 -19.94 4.12
CA TYR A 225 -22.49 -18.70 3.53
C TYR A 225 -20.95 -18.62 3.57
N GLY A 226 -20.34 -19.05 4.68
CA GLY A 226 -18.89 -19.13 4.79
C GLY A 226 -18.30 -20.06 3.72
N ARG A 227 -18.87 -21.27 3.58
CA ARG A 227 -18.44 -22.24 2.56
C ARG A 227 -18.66 -21.73 1.13
N GLU A 228 -19.77 -21.06 0.85
CA GLU A 228 -20.03 -20.42 -0.45
C GLU A 228 -18.94 -19.39 -0.77
N SER A 229 -18.60 -18.53 0.19
CA SER A 229 -17.53 -17.54 0.05
C SER A 229 -16.17 -18.19 -0.24
N LEU A 230 -15.79 -19.21 0.54
CA LEU A 230 -14.52 -19.91 0.36
C LEU A 230 -14.44 -20.67 -0.97
N THR A 231 -15.57 -21.21 -1.45
CA THR A 231 -15.65 -21.89 -2.75
C THR A 231 -15.36 -20.91 -3.88
N GLU A 232 -16.01 -19.74 -3.87
CA GLU A 232 -15.79 -18.70 -4.89
C GLU A 232 -14.39 -18.08 -4.79
N LEU A 233 -13.86 -17.90 -3.57
CA LEU A 233 -12.48 -17.47 -3.37
C LEU A 233 -11.51 -18.49 -3.98
N THR A 234 -11.68 -19.79 -3.68
CA THR A 234 -10.83 -20.88 -4.18
C THR A 234 -10.77 -20.92 -5.70
N LYS A 235 -11.92 -20.68 -6.37
CA LYS A 235 -12.00 -20.56 -7.82
C LYS A 235 -11.23 -19.34 -8.34
N ALA A 236 -11.40 -18.19 -7.70
CA ALA A 236 -10.68 -16.96 -8.08
C ALA A 236 -9.16 -17.08 -7.96
N LEU A 237 -8.67 -17.82 -6.95
CA LEU A 237 -7.23 -18.10 -6.77
C LEU A 237 -6.63 -18.90 -7.95
N GLU A 238 -7.44 -19.64 -8.71
CA GLU A 238 -6.97 -20.35 -9.90
C GLU A 238 -7.13 -19.52 -11.16
N ASP A 239 -8.34 -18.97 -11.37
CA ASP A 239 -8.70 -18.23 -12.57
C ASP A 239 -7.83 -16.96 -12.76
N TYR A 240 -7.43 -16.31 -11.66
CA TYR A 240 -6.74 -15.02 -11.68
C TYR A 240 -5.32 -15.05 -11.13
N ARG A 241 -4.73 -16.24 -10.96
CA ARG A 241 -3.39 -16.44 -10.35
C ARG A 241 -2.23 -15.64 -10.96
N ASN A 242 -2.37 -15.15 -12.19
CA ASN A 242 -1.32 -14.39 -12.90
C ASN A 242 -1.41 -12.87 -12.67
N ASP A 243 -2.53 -12.35 -12.18
CA ASP A 243 -2.75 -10.90 -12.01
C ASP A 243 -3.56 -10.57 -10.75
N LEU A 244 -3.54 -11.45 -9.76
CA LEU A 244 -4.16 -11.24 -8.46
C LEU A 244 -3.31 -11.93 -7.40
N VAL A 245 -2.93 -11.17 -6.37
CA VAL A 245 -2.36 -11.74 -5.15
C VAL A 245 -3.43 -11.68 -4.07
N VAL A 246 -3.58 -12.79 -3.34
CA VAL A 246 -4.46 -12.87 -2.18
C VAL A 246 -3.59 -13.16 -0.98
N ILE A 247 -3.72 -12.32 0.04
CA ILE A 247 -3.03 -12.46 1.31
C ILE A 247 -4.09 -12.65 2.38
N VAL A 248 -4.09 -13.81 3.03
CA VAL A 248 -4.94 -14.06 4.20
C VAL A 248 -4.13 -13.82 5.46
N ALA A 249 -4.69 -13.15 6.45
CA ALA A 249 -4.00 -12.84 7.69
C ALA A 249 -4.80 -13.29 8.92
N GLY A 250 -4.10 -13.57 10.01
CA GLY A 250 -4.72 -13.91 11.28
C GLY A 250 -3.73 -14.46 12.31
N TYR A 251 -4.25 -14.85 13.48
CA TYR A 251 -3.49 -15.54 14.52
C TYR A 251 -3.05 -16.92 14.02
N THR A 252 -1.81 -17.29 14.35
CA THR A 252 -1.18 -18.53 13.86
C THR A 252 -2.05 -19.77 14.11
N SER A 253 -2.49 -19.98 15.35
CA SER A 253 -3.27 -21.15 15.76
C SER A 253 -4.65 -21.22 15.10
N LEU A 254 -5.32 -20.08 14.91
CA LEU A 254 -6.63 -20.02 14.25
C LEU A 254 -6.51 -20.22 12.74
N MET A 255 -5.46 -19.67 12.12
CA MET A 255 -5.18 -19.86 10.71
C MET A 255 -4.79 -21.31 10.38
N GLU A 256 -4.06 -21.99 11.26
CA GLU A 256 -3.77 -23.42 11.12
C GLU A 256 -5.05 -24.25 11.05
N LYS A 257 -5.97 -24.06 12.01
CA LYS A 257 -7.31 -24.69 12.01
C LYS A 257 -8.11 -24.35 10.75
N PHE A 258 -8.05 -23.09 10.31
CA PHE A 258 -8.72 -22.63 9.09
C PHE A 258 -8.23 -23.38 7.85
N PHE A 259 -6.91 -23.57 7.70
CA PHE A 259 -6.34 -24.31 6.56
C PHE A 259 -6.57 -25.82 6.64
N GLU A 260 -6.57 -26.41 7.84
CA GLU A 260 -6.90 -27.82 8.05
C GLU A 260 -8.33 -28.13 7.65
N SER A 261 -9.27 -27.23 8.00
CA SER A 261 -10.69 -27.36 7.66
C SER A 261 -10.96 -27.13 6.17
N ASN A 262 -10.02 -26.55 5.43
CA ASN A 262 -10.19 -26.16 4.02
C ASN A 262 -8.99 -26.59 3.14
N PRO A 263 -8.83 -27.90 2.87
CA PRO A 263 -7.68 -28.42 2.12
C PRO A 263 -7.56 -27.83 0.70
N GLY A 264 -8.69 -27.49 0.07
CA GLY A 264 -8.72 -26.80 -1.22
C GLY A 264 -7.99 -25.46 -1.20
N LEU A 265 -8.18 -24.66 -0.15
CA LEU A 265 -7.44 -23.40 0.05
C LEU A 265 -5.99 -23.68 0.38
N LYS A 266 -5.70 -24.60 1.31
CA LYS A 266 -4.32 -24.95 1.72
C LYS A 266 -3.42 -25.28 0.52
N SER A 267 -3.94 -25.95 -0.51
CA SER A 267 -3.19 -26.27 -1.73
C SER A 267 -2.79 -25.05 -2.58
N ARG A 268 -3.53 -23.93 -2.47
CA ARG A 268 -3.32 -22.69 -3.25
C ARG A 268 -2.46 -21.66 -2.49
N PHE A 269 -2.35 -21.80 -1.18
CA PHE A 269 -1.45 -21.04 -0.31
C PHE A 269 -0.22 -21.87 0.03
N ASN A 270 0.90 -21.63 -0.65
CA ASN A 270 2.15 -22.37 -0.43
C ASN A 270 3.23 -21.54 0.28
N THR A 271 2.92 -20.29 0.62
CA THR A 271 3.85 -19.33 1.22
C THR A 271 3.22 -18.85 2.52
N PHE A 272 3.87 -19.17 3.63
CA PHE A 272 3.44 -18.79 4.98
C PHE A 272 4.51 -17.91 5.59
N ILE A 273 4.16 -16.66 5.90
CA ILE A 273 5.07 -15.69 6.51
C ILE A 273 4.66 -15.50 7.96
N SER A 274 5.57 -15.83 8.87
CA SER A 274 5.37 -15.69 10.31
C SER A 274 5.86 -14.33 10.80
N PHE A 275 4.98 -13.60 11.46
CA PHE A 275 5.19 -12.30 12.06
C PHE A 275 5.29 -12.47 13.58
N SER A 276 6.51 -12.59 14.08
CA SER A 276 6.80 -12.68 15.50
C SER A 276 6.50 -11.37 16.24
N ASP A 277 6.24 -11.49 17.53
CA ASP A 277 6.14 -10.34 18.42
C ASP A 277 7.46 -9.56 18.46
N TYR A 278 7.35 -8.26 18.69
CA TYR A 278 8.50 -7.39 18.89
C TYR A 278 9.12 -7.61 20.27
N SER A 279 10.46 -7.55 20.29
CA SER A 279 11.26 -7.40 21.50
C SER A 279 11.02 -6.02 22.15
N LEU A 280 11.41 -5.88 23.42
CA LEU A 280 11.33 -4.60 24.12
C LEU A 280 12.05 -3.48 23.35
N ASP A 281 13.27 -3.74 22.86
CA ASP A 281 14.06 -2.76 22.14
C ASP A 281 13.38 -2.35 20.82
N GLU A 282 12.74 -3.29 20.12
CA GLU A 282 11.95 -2.99 18.94
C GLU A 282 10.69 -2.16 19.26
N LEU A 283 9.97 -2.47 20.34
CA LEU A 283 8.82 -1.68 20.78
C LEU A 283 9.21 -0.25 21.16
N VAL A 284 10.33 -0.07 21.87
CA VAL A 284 10.89 1.25 22.18
C VAL A 284 11.25 2.00 20.90
N ARG A 285 11.89 1.33 19.93
CA ARG A 285 12.19 1.95 18.62
C ARG A 285 10.93 2.34 17.84
N ILE A 286 9.87 1.53 17.90
CA ILE A 286 8.56 1.85 17.31
C ILE A 286 7.95 3.08 18.01
N PHE A 287 8.10 3.20 19.32
CA PHE A 287 7.62 4.35 20.08
C PHE A 287 8.34 5.63 19.67
N ILE A 288 9.69 5.59 19.61
CA ILE A 288 10.52 6.72 19.15
C ILE A 288 10.15 7.10 17.71
N TYR A 289 9.99 6.12 16.83
CA TYR A 289 9.54 6.35 15.46
C TYR A 289 8.17 7.06 15.44
N THR A 290 7.22 6.61 16.26
CA THR A 290 5.89 7.22 16.36
C THR A 290 5.96 8.66 16.87
N CYS A 291 6.81 8.94 17.86
CA CYS A 291 7.03 10.31 18.35
C CYS A 291 7.58 11.22 17.24
N ASN A 292 8.62 10.77 16.54
CA ASN A 292 9.23 11.54 15.45
C ASN A 292 8.27 11.83 14.30
N GLN A 293 7.36 10.91 13.97
CA GLN A 293 6.33 11.12 12.94
C GLN A 293 5.26 12.14 13.35
N ASN A 294 5.13 12.45 14.64
CA ASN A 294 4.15 13.37 15.18
C ASN A 294 4.81 14.60 15.83
N ASP A 295 6.06 14.92 15.46
CA ASP A 295 6.83 16.07 15.96
C ASP A 295 7.08 16.08 17.49
N TYR A 296 7.03 14.92 18.16
CA TYR A 296 7.33 14.81 19.58
C TYR A 296 8.78 14.41 19.84
N ILE A 297 9.36 15.01 20.88
CA ILE A 297 10.69 14.69 21.43
C ILE A 297 10.49 14.17 22.84
N VAL A 298 11.09 13.02 23.14
CA VAL A 298 10.95 12.35 24.44
C VAL A 298 12.19 12.64 25.28
N GLN A 299 12.00 13.15 26.49
CA GLN A 299 13.09 13.33 27.45
C GLN A 299 13.64 11.96 27.90
N GLU A 300 14.93 11.87 28.20
CA GLU A 300 15.61 10.62 28.58
C GLU A 300 14.90 9.91 29.75
N GLU A 301 14.56 10.64 30.81
CA GLU A 301 13.83 10.12 31.98
C GLU A 301 12.42 9.60 31.63
N ALA A 302 11.75 10.22 30.65
CA ALA A 302 10.44 9.75 30.17
C ALA A 302 10.60 8.46 29.36
N MET A 303 11.67 8.36 28.58
CA MET A 303 11.98 7.18 27.79
C MET A 303 12.35 5.97 28.70
N GLU A 304 13.03 6.20 29.81
CA GLU A 304 13.24 5.15 30.83
C GLU A 304 11.90 4.63 31.38
N GLU A 305 10.97 5.53 31.73
CA GLU A 305 9.65 5.11 32.22
C GLU A 305 8.83 4.38 31.15
N VAL A 306 8.84 4.84 29.90
CA VAL A 306 8.17 4.13 28.79
C VAL A 306 8.76 2.73 28.61
N ARG A 307 10.09 2.59 28.71
CA ARG A 307 10.76 1.27 28.65
C ARG A 307 10.30 0.37 29.81
N ASN A 308 10.20 0.91 31.02
CA ASN A 308 9.72 0.17 32.20
C ASN A 308 8.26 -0.27 32.02
N VAL A 309 7.38 0.61 31.55
CA VAL A 309 5.98 0.29 31.27
C VAL A 309 5.88 -0.84 30.24
N LEU A 310 6.59 -0.72 29.12
CA LEU A 310 6.61 -1.77 28.10
C LEU A 310 7.17 -3.08 28.64
N GLN A 311 8.23 -3.05 29.44
CA GLN A 311 8.82 -4.26 30.05
C GLN A 311 7.83 -4.97 30.99
N THR A 312 7.09 -4.22 31.81
CA THR A 312 6.05 -4.77 32.69
C THR A 312 4.96 -5.46 31.87
N ILE A 313 4.44 -4.81 30.83
CA ILE A 313 3.41 -5.39 29.96
C ILE A 313 3.95 -6.63 29.23
N ILE A 314 5.24 -6.62 28.82
CA ILE A 314 5.88 -7.78 28.20
C ILE A 314 5.95 -8.98 29.16
N ASN A 315 6.23 -8.72 30.44
CA ASN A 315 6.32 -9.77 31.47
C ASN A 315 4.95 -10.33 31.85
N GLU A 316 3.90 -9.51 31.72
CA GLU A 316 2.50 -9.88 31.96
C GLU A 316 1.76 -10.35 30.70
N LYS A 317 2.49 -10.59 29.60
CA LYS A 317 1.91 -10.96 28.29
C LYS A 317 0.94 -12.12 28.40
N ASP A 318 -0.24 -11.91 27.83
CA ASP A 318 -1.15 -12.98 27.43
C ASP A 318 -1.00 -13.26 25.92
N ASP A 319 -1.76 -14.25 25.44
CA ASP A 319 -1.79 -14.64 24.03
C ASP A 319 -2.35 -13.53 23.10
N GLN A 320 -2.85 -12.41 23.64
CA GLN A 320 -3.48 -11.32 22.88
C GLN A 320 -2.59 -10.06 22.78
N PHE A 321 -1.28 -10.19 23.04
CA PHE A 321 -0.35 -9.07 22.98
C PHE A 321 -0.37 -8.34 21.62
N ALA A 322 -0.81 -7.07 21.63
CA ALA A 322 -1.12 -6.31 20.42
C ALA A 322 0.03 -5.46 19.85
N ASN A 323 1.29 -5.70 20.25
CA ASN A 323 2.52 -5.16 19.66
C ASN A 323 2.46 -3.65 19.31
N GLY A 324 2.53 -3.28 18.02
CA GLY A 324 2.49 -1.89 17.59
C GLY A 324 1.18 -1.15 17.93
N ARG A 325 0.05 -1.87 18.11
CA ARG A 325 -1.19 -1.26 18.63
C ARG A 325 -1.02 -0.85 20.09
N LEU A 326 -0.33 -1.66 20.90
CA LEU A 326 0.02 -1.28 22.27
C LEU A 326 0.86 0.00 22.28
N VAL A 327 1.90 0.09 21.45
CA VAL A 327 2.76 1.28 21.38
C VAL A 327 1.98 2.52 20.97
N ARG A 328 1.07 2.41 19.99
CA ARG A 328 0.17 3.51 19.61
C ARG A 328 -0.73 3.95 20.77
N ASN A 329 -1.38 3.00 21.44
CA ASN A 329 -2.26 3.31 22.57
C ASN A 329 -1.48 3.99 23.71
N LEU A 330 -0.26 3.55 23.99
CA LEU A 330 0.61 4.17 24.98
C LEU A 330 1.00 5.59 24.57
N PHE A 331 1.33 5.83 23.30
CA PHE A 331 1.60 7.17 22.76
C PHE A 331 0.36 8.09 22.90
N ASP A 332 -0.82 7.60 22.55
CA ASP A 332 -2.07 8.36 22.67
C ASP A 332 -2.37 8.73 24.14
N ASP A 333 -2.11 7.82 25.09
CA ASP A 333 -2.28 8.11 26.52
C ASP A 333 -1.24 9.11 27.05
N ILE A 334 0.01 9.04 26.58
CA ILE A 334 1.07 10.00 26.93
C ILE A 334 0.76 11.40 26.39
N THR A 335 0.32 11.51 25.13
CA THR A 335 -0.06 12.80 24.54
C THR A 335 -1.27 13.43 25.24
N LEU A 336 -2.22 12.60 25.69
CA LEU A 336 -3.33 13.05 26.54
C LEU A 336 -2.83 13.60 27.88
N HIS A 337 -1.87 12.94 28.53
CA HIS A 337 -1.28 13.42 29.79
C HIS A 337 -0.47 14.70 29.61
N GLN A 338 0.32 14.80 28.54
CA GLN A 338 1.05 16.01 28.19
C GLN A 338 0.09 17.18 27.96
N SER A 339 -1.02 16.95 27.24
CA SER A 339 -2.08 17.95 27.06
C SER A 339 -2.67 18.42 28.40
N LYS A 340 -2.93 17.49 29.34
CA LYS A 340 -3.41 17.82 30.68
C LYS A 340 -2.38 18.62 31.49
N ARG A 341 -1.09 18.27 31.42
CA ARG A 341 -0.01 19.01 32.09
C ARG A 341 0.09 20.42 31.54
N LEU A 342 0.16 20.58 30.22
CA LEU A 342 0.27 21.88 29.56
C LEU A 342 -0.96 22.76 29.79
N SER A 343 -2.17 22.19 29.86
CA SER A 343 -3.40 22.95 30.12
C SER A 343 -3.44 23.64 31.49
N LYS A 344 -2.62 23.19 32.44
CA LYS A 344 -2.50 23.77 33.78
C LYS A 344 -1.48 24.90 33.85
N LEU A 345 -0.67 25.09 32.81
CA LEU A 345 0.28 26.19 32.74
C LEU A 345 -0.49 27.50 32.54
N THR A 346 -0.25 28.46 33.43
CA THR A 346 -0.83 29.81 33.37
C THR A 346 -0.04 30.76 32.47
N GLU A 347 1.12 30.31 31.98
CA GLU A 347 2.03 31.07 31.12
C GLU A 347 1.85 30.70 29.63
N HIS A 348 2.54 31.44 28.76
CA HIS A 348 2.51 31.22 27.32
C HIS A 348 3.18 29.88 26.96
N ILE A 349 2.42 28.95 26.37
CA ILE A 349 2.94 27.65 25.92
C ILE A 349 3.84 27.87 24.69
N THR A 350 5.09 27.40 24.73
CA THR A 350 6.03 27.50 23.61
C THR A 350 5.95 26.29 22.68
N LYS A 351 6.47 26.42 21.46
CA LYS A 351 6.58 25.30 20.51
C LYS A 351 7.39 24.13 21.11
N GLU A 352 8.48 24.44 21.80
CA GLU A 352 9.33 23.43 22.45
C GLU A 352 8.54 22.65 23.53
N SER A 353 7.71 23.34 24.33
CA SER A 353 6.85 22.68 25.31
C SER A 353 5.79 21.78 24.66
N LEU A 354 5.24 22.16 23.51
CA LEU A 354 4.27 21.35 22.77
C LEU A 354 4.89 20.07 22.19
N MET A 355 6.19 20.10 21.87
CA MET A 355 6.93 18.95 21.33
C MET A 355 7.49 18.03 22.43
N LEU A 356 7.77 18.55 23.63
CA LEU A 356 8.46 17.79 24.68
C LEU A 356 7.51 16.92 25.51
N ILE A 357 7.79 15.61 25.53
CA ILE A 357 7.23 14.62 26.46
C ILE A 357 8.16 14.48 27.66
N THR A 358 7.65 14.70 28.86
CA THR A 358 8.40 14.56 30.12
C THR A 358 7.97 13.33 30.90
N LYS A 359 8.72 13.00 31.95
CA LYS A 359 8.45 11.86 32.83
C LYS A 359 7.03 11.88 33.44
N GLU A 360 6.49 13.06 33.72
CA GLU A 360 5.15 13.22 34.30
C GLU A 360 4.03 12.81 33.35
N ASP A 361 4.30 12.80 32.05
CA ASP A 361 3.33 12.45 31.02
C ASP A 361 3.18 10.92 30.90
N VAL A 362 4.15 10.14 31.40
CA VAL A 362 4.16 8.68 31.29
C VAL A 362 3.28 8.04 32.39
N PRO A 363 2.26 7.24 32.03
CA PRO A 363 1.40 6.56 33.00
C PRO A 363 2.17 5.49 33.79
N LYS A 364 2.27 5.63 35.11
CA LYS A 364 2.97 4.67 36.00
C LYS A 364 2.26 3.32 36.15
N ASN A 365 0.93 3.31 36.11
CA ASN A 365 0.10 2.11 36.19
C ASN A 365 -0.70 1.95 34.90
N TYR A 366 -0.01 1.61 33.81
CA TYR A 366 -0.67 1.40 32.52
C TYR A 366 -1.34 0.03 32.50
N THR A 367 -2.67 0.01 32.55
CA THR A 367 -3.45 -1.21 32.32
C THR A 367 -3.84 -1.27 30.85
N LEU A 368 -3.65 -2.44 30.23
CA LEU A 368 -4.13 -2.68 28.87
C LEU A 368 -5.64 -2.40 28.79
N LYS A 369 -6.03 -1.43 27.97
CA LYS A 369 -7.43 -1.25 27.60
C LYS A 369 -7.79 -2.40 26.66
N ILE A 370 -8.46 -3.42 27.21
CA ILE A 370 -9.03 -4.51 26.42
C ILE A 370 -10.21 -3.91 25.65
N PHE A 371 -10.12 -3.88 24.31
CA PHE A 371 -11.22 -3.54 23.42
C PHE A 371 -11.53 -4.73 22.52
#